data_AF-A0AAU9KS14-F1
#
_entry.id   AF-A0AAU9KS14-F1
#
_cell.length_a   1.000
_cell.length_b   1.000
_cell.length_c   1.000
_cell.angle_alpha   90.00
_cell.angle_beta   90.00
_cell.angle_gamma   90.00
#
_symmetry.space_group_name_H-M   'P 1'
#
loop_
_entity.id
_entity.type
_entity.pdbx_description
1 polymer ?
#
loop_
_entity_poly.entity_id
_entity_poly.type
_entity_poly.pdbx_seq_one_letter_code
_entity_poly.pdbx_strand_id
1 'polypeptide(L)'
;MGGSIHISTLVEGETVQLEASESIQCKKLMADKALVKLGKGSRDSEFGAIYTSTCSITSMDSSGETQLSVGNVHGYLRVASEGLNRVQLDSVTGALDVQDNGDKCQVVAHFDSWTNDSSSSILVGGDVQVSLQPAASIDVELHGTKITVGSECKFLCSEMDPLDDDYVVFTGKLQAQEGAETMASTGKINIESAKNDAMRTSFFMKQSSSDEEDGELNPSRLLVHTLSGEITLDQLNWMENMKRKYLKQ
;
A
#
# COMPACT_ATOMS: atom_id res chain seq x y z
N MET A 1 27.33 -2.83 15.79
CA MET A 1 26.74 -4.16 15.56
C MET A 1 25.63 -3.95 14.56
N GLY A 2 25.86 -4.32 13.32
CA GLY A 2 24.85 -4.33 12.28
C GLY A 2 24.47 -5.76 11.98
N GLY A 3 23.18 -6.03 11.82
CA GLY A 3 22.65 -7.39 11.70
C GLY A 3 21.48 -7.47 10.75
N SER A 4 21.26 -8.67 10.22
CA SER A 4 20.07 -9.03 9.46
C SER A 4 19.11 -9.80 10.38
N ILE A 5 17.80 -9.55 10.28
CA ILE A 5 16.77 -10.32 10.99
C ILE A 5 16.12 -11.30 10.02
N HIS A 6 16.03 -12.58 10.40
CA HIS A 6 15.31 -13.58 9.64
C HIS A 6 14.26 -14.27 10.51
N ILE A 7 12.99 -14.08 10.17
CA ILE A 7 11.82 -14.69 10.80
C ILE A 7 11.15 -15.58 9.76
N SER A 8 11.34 -16.90 9.90
CA SER A 8 10.85 -17.88 8.94
C SER A 8 9.38 -18.25 9.11
N THR A 9 8.71 -17.79 10.17
CA THR A 9 7.33 -18.18 10.51
C THR A 9 6.42 -17.00 10.82
N LEU A 10 6.48 -16.46 12.03
CA LEU A 10 5.59 -15.43 12.56
C LEU A 10 6.29 -14.67 13.70
N VAL A 11 6.12 -13.34 13.71
CA VAL A 11 6.26 -12.52 14.92
C VAL A 11 4.89 -11.99 15.31
N GLU A 12 4.54 -12.15 16.59
CA GLU A 12 3.26 -11.74 17.14
C GLU A 12 3.43 -10.95 18.44
N GLY A 13 2.63 -9.91 18.65
CA GLY A 13 2.56 -9.18 19.90
C GLY A 13 1.64 -7.98 19.82
N GLU A 14 1.29 -7.36 20.96
CA GLU A 14 0.51 -6.11 20.95
C GLU A 14 1.29 -5.00 20.23
N THR A 15 2.56 -4.83 20.59
CA THR A 15 3.50 -3.94 19.90
C THR A 15 4.74 -4.72 19.49
N VAL A 16 5.12 -4.62 18.22
CA VAL A 16 6.34 -5.25 17.68
C VAL A 16 7.29 -4.16 17.19
N GLN A 17 8.56 -4.24 17.60
CA GLN A 17 9.62 -3.40 17.07
C GLN A 17 10.71 -4.28 16.45
N LEU A 18 11.03 -4.03 15.19
CA LEU A 18 12.13 -4.69 14.49
C LEU A 18 13.12 -3.63 14.00
N GLU A 19 14.40 -3.84 14.30
CA GLU A 19 15.46 -2.93 13.89
C GLU A 19 16.65 -3.73 13.38
N ALA A 20 17.00 -3.51 12.12
CA ALA A 20 18.13 -4.17 11.47
C ALA A 20 18.87 -3.15 10.62
N SER A 21 20.20 -3.19 10.68
CA SER A 21 21.00 -2.29 9.86
C SER A 21 21.16 -2.77 8.42
N GLU A 22 21.07 -4.08 8.19
CA GLU A 22 21.32 -4.69 6.88
C GLU A 22 20.02 -5.05 6.16
N SER A 23 19.19 -5.92 6.75
CA SER A 23 17.94 -6.37 6.13
C SER A 23 17.01 -7.02 7.14
N ILE A 24 15.71 -7.04 6.83
CA ILE A 24 14.71 -7.83 7.55
C ILE A 24 14.00 -8.73 6.56
N GLN A 25 13.96 -10.01 6.87
CA GLN A 25 13.29 -11.05 6.10
C GLN A 25 12.25 -11.69 7.03
N CYS A 26 11.00 -11.27 6.92
CA CYS A 26 9.93 -11.66 7.84
C CYS A 26 8.76 -12.30 7.11
N LYS A 27 8.52 -13.59 7.35
CA LYS A 27 7.43 -14.30 6.67
C LYS A 27 6.05 -13.75 7.04
N LYS A 28 5.79 -13.50 8.33
CA LYS A 28 4.53 -12.93 8.83
C LYS A 28 4.77 -12.06 10.06
N LEU A 29 4.16 -10.89 10.05
CA LEU A 29 4.12 -9.95 11.18
C LEU A 29 2.66 -9.74 11.58
N MET A 30 2.32 -10.00 12.85
CA MET A 30 0.98 -9.82 13.38
C MET A 30 1.04 -8.99 14.66
N ALA A 31 0.52 -7.77 14.65
CA ALA A 31 0.55 -6.92 15.83
C ALA A 31 -0.58 -5.89 15.83
N ASP A 32 -0.93 -5.29 16.96
CA ASP A 32 -1.76 -4.08 16.91
C ASP A 32 -0.95 -2.94 16.30
N LYS A 33 0.29 -2.76 16.78
CA LYS A 33 1.24 -1.75 16.30
C LYS A 33 2.58 -2.36 15.95
N ALA A 34 3.12 -1.97 14.81
CA ALA A 34 4.47 -2.37 14.40
C ALA A 34 5.34 -1.18 13.98
N LEU A 35 6.58 -1.18 14.47
CA LEU A 35 7.60 -0.21 14.11
C LEU A 35 8.81 -0.95 13.56
N VAL A 36 9.16 -0.66 12.31
CA VAL A 36 10.28 -1.29 11.61
C VAL A 36 11.28 -0.22 11.22
N LYS A 37 12.54 -0.42 11.59
CA LYS A 37 13.65 0.45 11.21
C LYS A 37 14.67 -0.34 10.40
N LEU A 38 14.88 0.10 9.16
CA LEU A 38 15.90 -0.39 8.26
C LEU A 38 17.05 0.63 8.22
N GLY A 39 18.26 0.16 8.49
CA GLY A 39 19.46 0.99 8.41
C GLY A 39 19.95 1.21 6.99
N LYS A 40 21.18 1.73 6.88
CA LYS A 40 21.88 2.04 5.62
C LYS A 40 22.47 0.80 4.92
N GLY A 41 21.84 -0.35 5.10
CA GLY A 41 22.30 -1.61 4.52
C GLY A 41 22.00 -1.66 3.03
N SER A 42 22.81 -2.38 2.26
CA SER A 42 22.63 -2.56 0.82
C SER A 42 21.89 -3.85 0.46
N ARG A 43 21.00 -4.33 1.35
CA ARG A 43 20.25 -5.58 1.14
C ARG A 43 18.76 -5.35 1.20
N ASP A 44 18.06 -6.06 0.34
CA ASP A 44 16.61 -6.00 0.26
C ASP A 44 15.96 -6.53 1.53
N SER A 45 14.84 -5.90 1.89
CA SER A 45 13.99 -6.33 3.00
C SER A 45 12.65 -6.82 2.48
N GLU A 46 12.16 -7.90 3.07
CA GLU A 46 10.94 -8.57 2.64
C GLU A 46 10.04 -8.89 3.83
N PHE A 47 8.74 -8.63 3.63
CA PHE A 47 7.68 -9.03 4.53
C PHE A 47 6.64 -9.86 3.76
N GLY A 48 6.53 -11.15 4.03
CA GLY A 48 5.57 -12.01 3.32
C GLY A 48 4.10 -11.59 3.59
N ALA A 49 3.79 -11.21 4.82
CA ALA A 49 2.52 -10.59 5.17
C ALA A 49 2.63 -9.73 6.45
N ILE A 50 1.90 -8.62 6.48
CA ILE A 50 1.76 -7.71 7.61
C ILE A 50 0.28 -7.60 7.96
N TYR A 51 -0.08 -8.10 9.15
CA TYR A 51 -1.42 -8.03 9.72
C TYR A 51 -1.38 -7.10 10.93
N THR A 52 -1.63 -5.81 10.71
CA THR A 52 -1.50 -4.81 11.77
C THR A 52 -2.52 -3.70 11.67
N SER A 53 -3.03 -3.20 12.80
CA SER A 53 -3.82 -1.97 12.81
C SER A 53 -2.99 -0.81 12.26
N THR A 54 -1.72 -0.71 12.68
CA THR A 54 -0.75 0.26 12.14
C THR A 54 0.65 -0.35 12.05
N CYS A 55 1.30 -0.20 10.90
CA CYS A 55 2.71 -0.51 10.70
C CYS A 55 3.44 0.69 10.09
N SER A 56 4.57 1.07 10.69
CA SER A 56 5.46 2.10 10.13
C SER A 56 6.82 1.48 9.84
N ILE A 57 7.24 1.51 8.58
CA ILE A 57 8.56 1.12 8.12
C ILE A 57 9.34 2.39 7.79
N THR A 58 10.47 2.60 8.46
CA THR A 58 11.40 3.69 8.15
C THR A 58 12.70 3.11 7.62
N SER A 59 13.09 3.50 6.41
CA SER A 59 14.39 3.16 5.84
C SER A 59 15.30 4.38 5.86
N MET A 60 16.50 4.21 6.40
CA MET A 60 17.57 5.21 6.33
C MET A 60 18.53 4.96 5.16
N ASP A 61 18.24 3.98 4.30
CA ASP A 61 19.03 3.77 3.09
C ASP A 61 18.81 4.92 2.10
N SER A 62 19.92 5.42 1.57
CA SER A 62 19.99 6.48 0.58
C SER A 62 20.85 6.09 -0.62
N SER A 63 21.19 4.79 -0.75
CA SER A 63 21.98 4.25 -1.85
C SER A 63 21.26 4.30 -3.20
N GLY A 64 19.92 4.26 -3.19
CA GLY A 64 19.12 4.09 -4.41
C GLY A 64 19.21 2.67 -5.00
N GLU A 65 19.74 1.69 -4.26
CA GLU A 65 19.96 0.33 -4.75
C GLU A 65 19.00 -0.69 -4.14
N THR A 66 18.54 -0.48 -2.91
CA THR A 66 17.76 -1.49 -2.18
C THR A 66 16.26 -1.43 -2.46
N GLN A 67 15.62 -2.58 -2.32
CA GLN A 67 14.18 -2.74 -2.45
C GLN A 67 13.54 -3.15 -1.11
N LEU A 68 12.34 -2.61 -0.88
CA LEU A 68 11.40 -3.10 0.13
C LEU A 68 10.25 -3.84 -0.56
N SER A 69 10.03 -5.10 -0.18
CA SER A 69 8.91 -5.90 -0.70
C SER A 69 7.98 -6.32 0.41
N VAL A 70 6.67 -6.15 0.21
CA VAL A 70 5.63 -6.65 1.11
C VAL A 70 4.61 -7.46 0.30
N GLY A 71 4.40 -8.71 0.66
CA GLY A 71 3.45 -9.58 -0.02
C GLY A 71 2.00 -9.12 0.24
N ASN A 72 1.52 -9.24 1.47
CA ASN A 72 0.15 -8.86 1.82
C ASN A 72 0.12 -7.87 2.97
N VAL A 73 -0.69 -6.82 2.85
CA VAL A 73 -0.95 -5.83 3.89
C VAL A 73 -2.42 -5.90 4.29
N HIS A 74 -2.69 -6.08 5.57
CA HIS A 74 -4.01 -5.93 6.16
C HIS A 74 -3.95 -4.88 7.26
N GLY A 75 -4.69 -3.78 7.07
CA GLY A 75 -4.71 -2.60 7.93
C GLY A 75 -3.95 -1.42 7.31
N TYR A 76 -3.24 -0.62 8.13
CA TYR A 76 -2.51 0.56 7.67
C TYR A 76 -1.00 0.31 7.61
N LEU A 77 -0.39 0.59 6.46
CA LEU A 77 1.06 0.59 6.27
C LEU A 77 1.55 1.98 5.89
N ARG A 78 2.54 2.47 6.63
CA ARG A 78 3.34 3.64 6.29
C ARG A 78 4.77 3.22 5.96
N VAL A 79 5.30 3.69 4.84
CA VAL A 79 6.70 3.55 4.44
C VAL A 79 7.28 4.95 4.30
N ALA A 80 8.34 5.25 5.05
CA ALA A 80 9.10 6.48 4.93
C ALA A 80 10.56 6.14 4.64
N SER A 81 11.13 6.65 3.55
CA SER A 81 12.50 6.31 3.14
C SER A 81 13.27 7.48 2.51
N GLU A 82 14.60 7.35 2.48
CA GLU A 82 15.53 8.40 2.04
C GLU A 82 16.19 8.11 0.67
N GLY A 83 15.65 7.17 -0.10
CA GLY A 83 16.23 6.76 -1.39
C GLY A 83 16.29 5.25 -1.56
N LEU A 84 15.16 4.58 -1.36
CA LEU A 84 15.00 3.21 -1.88
C LEU A 84 15.00 3.24 -3.41
N ASN A 85 15.43 2.14 -4.03
CA ASN A 85 15.21 1.93 -5.46
C ASN A 85 13.74 1.64 -5.74
N ARG A 86 13.12 0.81 -4.89
CA ARG A 86 11.78 0.30 -5.14
C ARG A 86 11.03 -0.08 -3.88
N VAL A 87 9.73 0.19 -3.87
CA VAL A 87 8.75 -0.36 -2.93
C VAL A 87 7.74 -1.19 -3.70
N GLN A 88 7.64 -2.48 -3.39
CA GLN A 88 6.70 -3.40 -4.02
C GLN A 88 5.71 -3.94 -3.00
N LEU A 89 4.41 -3.80 -3.28
CA LEU A 89 3.31 -4.25 -2.44
C LEU A 89 2.38 -5.13 -3.29
N ASP A 90 2.40 -6.45 -3.06
CA ASP A 90 1.69 -7.39 -3.93
C ASP A 90 0.18 -7.41 -3.70
N SER A 91 -0.28 -7.04 -2.51
CA SER A 91 -1.69 -7.00 -2.11
C SER A 91 -1.89 -6.08 -0.91
N VAL A 92 -2.78 -5.10 -1.05
CA VAL A 92 -3.18 -4.15 -0.01
C VAL A 92 -4.67 -4.28 0.24
N THR A 93 -5.02 -4.58 1.48
CA THR A 93 -6.38 -4.59 2.03
C THR A 93 -6.41 -3.62 3.21
N GLY A 94 -6.62 -2.34 2.91
CA GLY A 94 -6.57 -1.26 3.90
C GLY A 94 -5.99 0.01 3.28
N ALA A 95 -5.19 0.74 4.05
CA ALA A 95 -4.65 2.04 3.66
C ALA A 95 -3.12 2.01 3.57
N LEU A 96 -2.58 2.81 2.66
CA LEU A 96 -1.15 2.87 2.37
C LEU A 96 -0.67 4.32 2.34
N ASP A 97 0.44 4.60 3.01
CA ASP A 97 1.18 5.86 2.87
C ASP A 97 2.64 5.54 2.54
N VAL A 98 3.09 5.87 1.32
CA VAL A 98 4.49 5.72 0.91
C VAL A 98 5.07 7.09 0.62
N GLN A 99 6.16 7.41 1.30
CA GLN A 99 6.94 8.61 1.05
C GLN A 99 8.42 8.23 0.93
N ASP A 100 9.01 8.49 -0.22
CA ASP A 100 10.45 8.37 -0.44
C ASP A 100 11.02 9.71 -0.91
N ASN A 101 12.07 10.19 -0.23
CA ASN A 101 12.71 11.47 -0.54
C ASN A 101 13.80 11.37 -1.64
N GLY A 102 14.06 10.18 -2.16
CA GLY A 102 14.97 9.94 -3.27
C GLY A 102 14.35 10.28 -4.63
N ASP A 103 15.21 10.43 -5.63
CA ASP A 103 14.83 10.85 -6.99
C ASP A 103 14.36 9.69 -7.88
N LYS A 104 14.60 8.43 -7.47
CA LYS A 104 14.42 7.25 -8.33
C LYS A 104 13.47 6.20 -7.80
N CYS A 105 12.95 6.35 -6.58
CA CYS A 105 12.15 5.31 -5.95
C CYS A 105 10.91 4.99 -6.78
N GLN A 106 10.83 3.75 -7.25
CA GLN A 106 9.69 3.22 -7.98
C GLN A 106 8.71 2.55 -7.02
N VAL A 107 7.41 2.69 -7.28
CA VAL A 107 6.38 2.03 -6.46
C VAL A 107 5.49 1.15 -7.32
N VAL A 108 5.30 -0.09 -6.89
CA VAL A 108 4.26 -0.96 -7.42
C VAL A 108 3.34 -1.35 -6.29
N ALA A 109 2.06 -0.99 -6.38
CA ALA A 109 1.07 -1.26 -5.35
C ALA A 109 -0.22 -1.83 -5.95
N HIS A 110 -0.66 -2.97 -5.44
CA HIS A 110 -1.92 -3.60 -5.84
C HIS A 110 -2.91 -3.58 -4.67
N PHE A 111 -4.03 -2.88 -4.83
CA PHE A 111 -5.10 -2.82 -3.84
C PHE A 111 -6.18 -3.84 -4.20
N ASP A 112 -6.24 -4.93 -3.44
CA ASP A 112 -7.20 -6.02 -3.64
C ASP A 112 -8.58 -5.67 -3.08
N SER A 113 -8.64 -4.73 -2.13
CA SER A 113 -9.90 -4.20 -1.62
C SER A 113 -9.73 -2.76 -1.20
N TRP A 114 -10.71 -1.94 -1.55
CA TRP A 114 -10.78 -0.55 -1.15
C TRP A 114 -12.09 -0.28 -0.40
N THR A 115 -12.02 0.42 0.73
CA THR A 115 -13.19 0.76 1.56
C THR A 115 -13.41 2.27 1.62
N ASN A 116 -14.66 2.70 1.83
CA ASN A 116 -15.06 4.12 1.84
C ASN A 116 -14.32 4.99 2.87
N ASP A 117 -13.74 4.36 3.89
CA ASP A 117 -13.12 5.06 5.02
C ASP A 117 -11.59 5.10 4.92
N SER A 118 -11.04 4.67 3.77
CA SER A 118 -9.60 4.61 3.54
C SER A 118 -9.13 5.70 2.58
N SER A 119 -7.99 6.30 2.93
CA SER A 119 -7.23 7.20 2.06
C SER A 119 -5.80 6.70 1.98
N SER A 120 -5.24 6.70 0.78
CA SER A 120 -3.86 6.27 0.54
C SER A 120 -3.09 7.33 -0.24
N SER A 121 -1.79 7.44 0.05
CA SER A 121 -0.85 8.35 -0.59
C SER A 121 0.41 7.63 -1.04
N ILE A 122 0.91 7.99 -2.21
CA ILE A 122 2.20 7.55 -2.72
C ILE A 122 2.92 8.80 -3.24
N LEU A 123 4.03 9.17 -2.62
CA LEU A 123 4.85 10.35 -2.92
C LEU A 123 6.30 9.91 -3.14
N VAL A 124 6.76 9.83 -4.39
CA VAL A 124 8.09 9.29 -4.72
C VAL A 124 8.76 10.01 -5.90
N GLY A 125 10.05 9.76 -6.14
CA GLY A 125 10.78 10.34 -7.27
C GLY A 125 10.53 9.66 -8.62
N GLY A 126 10.36 8.33 -8.62
CA GLY A 126 10.33 7.48 -9.82
C GLY A 126 8.94 7.04 -10.24
N ASP A 127 8.89 6.03 -11.12
CA ASP A 127 7.65 5.54 -11.72
C ASP A 127 6.72 4.90 -10.68
N VAL A 128 5.41 5.06 -10.88
CA VAL A 128 4.40 4.45 -10.02
C VAL A 128 3.42 3.62 -10.84
N GLN A 129 3.27 2.36 -10.47
CA GLN A 129 2.21 1.49 -10.98
C GLN A 129 1.24 1.14 -9.85
N VAL A 130 -0.02 1.57 -10.00
CA VAL A 130 -1.09 1.20 -9.08
C VAL A 130 -2.12 0.36 -9.81
N SER A 131 -2.56 -0.71 -9.17
CA SER A 131 -3.72 -1.46 -9.64
C SER A 131 -4.79 -1.52 -8.55
N LEU A 132 -6.04 -1.23 -8.89
CA LEU A 132 -7.15 -1.11 -7.94
C LEU A 132 -8.26 -2.11 -8.25
N GLN A 133 -8.80 -2.76 -7.22
CA GLN A 133 -10.09 -3.47 -7.27
C GLN A 133 -11.11 -2.75 -6.36
N PRO A 134 -11.67 -1.61 -6.80
CA PRO A 134 -12.58 -0.83 -5.97
C PRO A 134 -13.91 -1.59 -5.74
N ALA A 135 -14.23 -1.86 -4.48
CA ALA A 135 -15.55 -2.36 -4.07
C ALA A 135 -16.59 -1.22 -3.96
N ALA A 136 -16.13 0.02 -3.90
CA ALA A 136 -16.92 1.24 -3.90
C ALA A 136 -16.21 2.30 -4.76
N SER A 137 -16.93 3.36 -5.14
CA SER A 137 -16.30 4.43 -5.93
C SER A 137 -15.22 5.16 -5.12
N ILE A 138 -14.13 5.52 -5.77
CA ILE A 138 -12.96 6.15 -5.14
C ILE A 138 -12.53 7.36 -5.96
N ASP A 139 -12.18 8.44 -5.28
CA ASP A 139 -11.55 9.60 -5.91
C ASP A 139 -10.05 9.36 -6.08
N VAL A 140 -9.55 9.57 -7.29
CA VAL A 140 -8.16 9.32 -7.66
C VAL A 140 -7.56 10.62 -8.18
N GLU A 141 -6.39 10.97 -7.64
CA GLU A 141 -5.62 12.13 -8.04
C GLU A 141 -4.18 11.67 -8.33
N LEU A 142 -3.75 11.82 -9.58
CA LEU A 142 -2.46 11.33 -10.08
C LEU A 142 -1.66 12.50 -10.64
N HIS A 143 -0.43 12.67 -10.18
CA HIS A 143 0.47 13.76 -10.57
C HIS A 143 1.78 13.17 -11.07
N GLY A 144 2.12 13.35 -12.34
CA GLY A 144 3.37 12.82 -12.90
C GLY A 144 3.69 13.38 -14.27
N THR A 145 4.85 12.99 -14.82
CA THR A 145 5.28 13.48 -16.15
C THR A 145 4.42 12.92 -17.28
N LYS A 146 3.83 11.75 -17.04
CA LYS A 146 2.86 11.11 -17.92
C LYS A 146 1.95 10.21 -17.11
N ILE A 147 0.67 10.17 -17.49
CA ILE A 147 -0.33 9.36 -16.82
C ILE A 147 -0.98 8.43 -17.84
N THR A 148 -0.86 7.14 -17.58
CA THR A 148 -1.48 6.07 -18.37
C THR A 148 -2.57 5.43 -17.54
N VAL A 149 -3.80 5.44 -18.05
CA VAL A 149 -4.96 4.81 -17.41
C VAL A 149 -5.40 3.62 -18.27
N GLY A 150 -5.53 2.45 -17.63
CA GLY A 150 -5.92 1.20 -18.30
C GLY A 150 -7.32 1.28 -18.92
N SER A 151 -7.53 0.54 -20.01
CA SER A 151 -8.80 0.53 -20.76
C SER A 151 -10.00 0.08 -19.93
N GLU A 152 -9.76 -0.73 -18.92
CA GLU A 152 -10.80 -1.29 -18.05
C GLU A 152 -11.23 -0.32 -16.93
N CYS A 153 -10.50 0.78 -16.72
CA CYS A 153 -10.83 1.77 -15.70
C CYS A 153 -12.06 2.59 -16.12
N LYS A 154 -13.15 2.47 -15.35
CA LYS A 154 -14.38 3.24 -15.58
C LYS A 154 -14.49 4.39 -14.60
N PHE A 155 -14.66 5.60 -15.10
CA PHE A 155 -14.82 6.80 -14.27
C PHE A 155 -16.22 7.38 -14.42
N LEU A 156 -16.80 7.86 -13.31
CA LEU A 156 -18.02 8.68 -13.35
C LEU A 156 -17.75 10.05 -13.98
N CYS A 157 -16.62 10.62 -13.59
CA CYS A 157 -16.06 11.85 -14.11
C CYS A 157 -14.54 11.73 -14.04
N SER A 158 -13.85 12.34 -15.00
CA SER A 158 -12.40 12.42 -15.02
C SER A 158 -11.96 13.65 -15.81
N GLU A 159 -10.88 14.26 -15.37
CA GLU A 159 -10.23 15.42 -15.97
C GLU A 159 -8.73 15.16 -16.05
N MET A 160 -8.11 15.64 -17.13
CA MET A 160 -6.66 15.57 -17.33
C MET A 160 -6.17 16.97 -17.69
N ASP A 161 -5.47 17.57 -16.73
CA ASP A 161 -4.96 18.92 -16.82
C ASP A 161 -3.44 18.88 -17.08
N PRO A 162 -2.99 19.26 -18.28
CA PRO A 162 -1.57 19.48 -18.51
C PRO A 162 -1.12 20.75 -17.74
N LEU A 163 -0.08 20.63 -16.93
CA LEU A 163 0.67 21.74 -16.35
C LEU A 163 1.87 22.08 -17.26
N ASP A 164 2.67 23.08 -16.88
CA ASP A 164 3.77 23.59 -17.71
C ASP A 164 4.76 22.48 -18.14
N ASP A 165 5.04 22.50 -19.46
CA ASP A 165 5.94 21.74 -20.35
C ASP A 165 6.28 20.26 -20.14
N ASP A 166 6.07 19.61 -18.99
CA ASP A 166 6.37 18.17 -18.82
C ASP A 166 5.59 17.49 -17.66
N TYR A 167 4.49 18.07 -17.18
CA TYR A 167 3.76 17.54 -16.02
C TYR A 167 2.25 17.51 -16.23
N VAL A 168 1.58 16.47 -15.72
CA VAL A 168 0.15 16.25 -15.91
C VAL A 168 -0.49 15.93 -14.57
N VAL A 169 -1.68 16.48 -14.36
CA VAL A 169 -2.57 16.16 -13.25
C VAL A 169 -3.79 15.44 -13.82
N PHE A 170 -4.07 14.24 -13.34
CA PHE A 170 -5.30 13.53 -13.61
C PHE A 170 -6.13 13.45 -12.34
N THR A 171 -7.38 13.88 -12.42
CA THR A 171 -8.36 13.67 -11.35
C THR A 171 -9.51 12.85 -11.90
N GLY A 172 -10.06 11.95 -11.10
CA GLY A 172 -11.22 11.19 -11.52
C GLY A 172 -11.86 10.37 -10.43
N LYS A 173 -13.15 10.12 -10.58
CA LYS A 173 -13.91 9.27 -9.68
C LYS A 173 -14.08 7.88 -10.28
N LEU A 174 -13.19 6.97 -9.91
CA LEU A 174 -13.17 5.59 -10.39
C LEU A 174 -14.38 4.83 -9.82
N GLN A 175 -15.09 4.12 -10.70
CA GLN A 175 -16.27 3.35 -10.35
C GLN A 175 -15.89 2.02 -9.69
N ALA A 176 -16.77 1.58 -8.80
CA ALA A 176 -16.75 0.22 -8.31
C ALA A 176 -16.90 -0.78 -9.46
N GLN A 177 -16.24 -1.93 -9.37
CA GLN A 177 -16.42 -2.99 -10.35
C GLN A 177 -17.64 -3.84 -10.00
N GLU A 178 -18.57 -4.01 -10.96
CA GLU A 178 -19.69 -4.94 -10.78
C GLU A 178 -19.14 -6.36 -10.54
N GLY A 179 -19.51 -6.96 -9.40
CA GLY A 179 -19.00 -8.28 -9.00
C GLY A 179 -17.67 -8.27 -8.27
N ALA A 180 -17.15 -7.10 -7.86
CA ALA A 180 -16.15 -7.03 -6.77
C ALA A 180 -16.80 -7.47 -5.46
N GLU A 181 -17.00 -8.78 -5.31
CA GLU A 181 -17.25 -9.37 -4.01
C GLU A 181 -16.02 -9.07 -3.15
N THR A 182 -16.24 -8.64 -1.90
CA THR A 182 -15.23 -8.62 -0.85
C THR A 182 -14.75 -10.04 -0.64
N MET A 183 -13.85 -10.52 -1.51
CA MET A 183 -13.37 -11.89 -1.49
C MET A 183 -12.62 -12.08 -0.17
N ALA A 184 -13.22 -12.85 0.73
CA ALA A 184 -12.53 -13.43 1.85
C ALA A 184 -11.37 -14.26 1.29
N SER A 185 -10.15 -13.75 1.46
CA SER A 185 -8.90 -14.37 1.03
C SER A 185 -8.92 -15.88 1.24
N THR A 186 -8.94 -16.65 0.15
CA THR A 186 -8.93 -18.12 0.13
C THR A 186 -7.53 -18.67 0.42
N GLY A 187 -6.87 -18.16 1.46
CA GLY A 187 -5.72 -18.81 2.09
C GLY A 187 -6.23 -19.67 3.24
N LYS A 188 -5.83 -20.95 3.30
CA LYS A 188 -6.11 -21.90 4.40
C LYS A 188 -5.58 -21.41 5.76
N ILE A 189 -6.19 -20.39 6.31
CA ILE A 189 -6.04 -19.90 7.67
C ILE A 189 -7.43 -20.11 8.29
N ASN A 190 -7.52 -20.58 9.53
CA ASN A 190 -8.79 -20.70 10.26
C ASN A 190 -9.43 -19.31 10.40
N ILE A 191 -10.17 -18.92 9.36
CA ILE A 191 -10.77 -17.60 9.15
C ILE A 191 -11.75 -17.28 10.28
N GLU A 192 -12.39 -18.27 10.90
CA GLU A 192 -13.33 -17.99 11.99
C GLU A 192 -12.66 -17.46 13.27
N SER A 193 -11.38 -17.80 13.53
CA SER A 193 -10.66 -17.28 14.70
C SER A 193 -10.04 -15.92 14.41
N ALA A 194 -9.33 -15.80 13.28
CA ALA A 194 -8.63 -14.56 12.92
C ALA A 194 -9.59 -13.43 12.51
N LYS A 195 -10.74 -13.76 11.89
CA LYS A 195 -11.79 -12.78 11.58
C LYS A 195 -12.51 -12.32 12.84
N ASN A 196 -12.75 -13.20 13.82
CA ASN A 196 -13.35 -12.78 15.08
C ASN A 196 -12.41 -11.92 15.92
N ASP A 197 -11.10 -12.14 15.87
CA ASP A 197 -10.12 -11.28 16.53
C ASP A 197 -9.90 -9.94 15.79
N ALA A 198 -9.85 -9.94 14.45
CA ALA A 198 -9.73 -8.71 13.65
C ALA A 198 -11.03 -7.87 13.63
N MET A 199 -12.21 -8.50 13.68
CA MET A 199 -13.48 -7.77 13.84
C MET A 199 -13.69 -7.30 15.29
N ARG A 200 -13.03 -7.92 16.29
CA ARG A 200 -13.01 -7.39 17.66
C ARG A 200 -12.16 -6.13 17.81
N THR A 201 -11.05 -6.02 17.07
CA THR A 201 -10.19 -4.81 17.10
C THR A 201 -10.78 -3.65 16.28
N SER A 202 -11.66 -3.94 15.33
CA SER A 202 -12.43 -2.94 14.56
C SER A 202 -13.41 -2.12 15.42
N PHE A 203 -13.64 -2.50 16.68
CA PHE A 203 -14.51 -1.77 17.62
C PHE A 203 -13.80 -0.66 18.41
N PHE A 204 -12.47 -0.49 18.30
CA PHE A 204 -11.74 0.54 19.05
C PHE A 204 -11.60 1.91 18.35
N MET A 205 -12.25 2.14 17.22
CA MET A 205 -12.35 3.50 16.65
C MET A 205 -13.49 4.35 17.26
N LYS A 206 -14.25 3.82 18.24
CA LYS A 206 -15.29 4.59 18.96
C LYS A 206 -15.00 4.70 20.45
N GLN A 207 -13.85 5.26 20.83
CA GLN A 207 -13.72 5.91 22.15
C GLN A 207 -12.52 6.85 22.23
N SER A 208 -12.65 8.02 21.61
CA SER A 208 -11.96 9.22 22.10
C SER A 208 -12.70 10.47 21.64
N SER A 209 -13.02 11.30 22.64
CA SER A 209 -13.51 12.69 22.62
C SER A 209 -14.88 12.99 22.02
N SER A 210 -15.77 13.34 22.95
CA SER A 210 -16.95 14.18 22.82
C SER A 210 -16.66 15.57 22.24
N ASP A 211 -17.72 16.12 21.65
CA ASP A 211 -18.00 17.52 21.29
C ASP A 211 -17.59 17.99 19.87
N GLU A 212 -18.64 18.02 19.03
CA GLU A 212 -18.99 19.00 17.98
C GLU A 212 -17.87 19.56 17.08
N GLU A 213 -17.86 19.17 15.79
CA GLU A 213 -18.12 20.07 14.65
C GLU A 213 -18.02 19.30 13.32
N ASP A 214 -19.04 19.49 12.47
CA ASP A 214 -19.14 19.22 11.02
C ASP A 214 -18.24 18.12 10.41
N GLY A 215 -18.72 16.87 10.48
CA GLY A 215 -18.05 15.73 9.86
C GLY A 215 -18.26 15.69 8.36
N GLU A 216 -17.49 16.47 7.60
CA GLU A 216 -17.15 16.08 6.23
C GLU A 216 -16.45 14.71 6.33
N LEU A 217 -17.19 13.65 5.99
CA LEU A 217 -16.61 12.33 5.77
C LEU A 217 -15.56 12.51 4.67
N ASN A 218 -14.28 12.55 5.05
CA ASN A 218 -13.18 12.65 4.09
C ASN A 218 -13.39 11.58 3.02
N PRO A 219 -13.63 11.97 1.76
CA PRO A 219 -13.97 11.02 0.73
C PRO A 219 -12.79 10.08 0.52
N SER A 220 -13.13 8.82 0.30
CA SER A 220 -12.17 7.77 0.03
C SER A 220 -11.30 8.12 -1.18
N ARG A 221 -9.99 8.29 -0.96
CA ARG A 221 -9.09 8.90 -1.95
C ARG A 221 -7.76 8.16 -2.10
N LEU A 222 -7.31 8.03 -3.35
CA LEU A 222 -5.93 7.71 -3.68
C LEU A 222 -5.24 8.95 -4.25
N LEU A 223 -4.16 9.39 -3.62
CA LEU A 223 -3.26 10.40 -4.15
C LEU A 223 -1.94 9.73 -4.57
N VAL A 224 -1.54 9.92 -5.82
CA VAL A 224 -0.22 9.51 -6.30
C VAL A 224 0.50 10.72 -6.86
N HIS A 225 1.71 10.96 -6.38
CA HIS A 225 2.57 12.02 -6.88
C HIS A 225 3.96 11.46 -7.14
N THR A 226 4.43 11.64 -8.36
CA THR A 226 5.81 11.37 -8.73
C THR A 226 6.50 12.66 -9.15
N LEU A 227 7.73 12.85 -8.70
CA LEU A 227 8.53 14.04 -9.03
C LEU A 227 9.02 14.02 -10.48
N SER A 228 9.34 12.84 -11.02
CA SER A 228 9.93 12.71 -12.35
C SER A 228 9.48 11.49 -13.16
N GLY A 229 8.73 10.58 -12.55
CA GLY A 229 8.30 9.33 -13.15
C GLY A 229 6.97 9.41 -13.90
N GLU A 230 6.66 8.31 -14.57
CA GLU A 230 5.34 8.06 -15.16
C GLU A 230 4.43 7.36 -14.16
N ILE A 231 3.12 7.60 -14.25
CA ILE A 231 2.10 6.90 -13.48
C ILE A 231 1.30 5.98 -14.40
N THR A 232 1.12 4.73 -13.98
CA THR A 232 0.17 3.79 -14.57
C THR A 232 -0.89 3.40 -13.55
N LEU A 233 -2.17 3.60 -13.90
CA LEU A 233 -3.32 3.16 -13.13
C LEU A 233 -4.08 2.09 -13.90
N ASP A 234 -4.23 0.91 -13.29
CA ASP A 234 -5.01 -0.20 -13.84
C ASP A 234 -6.17 -0.58 -12.90
N GLN A 235 -7.27 -1.06 -13.46
CA GLN A 235 -8.33 -1.73 -12.69
C GLN A 235 -8.10 -3.24 -12.74
N LEU A 236 -7.98 -3.89 -11.59
CA LEU A 236 -7.65 -5.32 -11.50
C LEU A 236 -8.85 -6.19 -11.89
N ASN A 237 -8.62 -7.13 -12.82
CA ASN A 237 -9.48 -8.28 -13.01
C ASN A 237 -8.83 -9.52 -12.36
N TRP A 238 -9.41 -10.00 -11.26
CA TRP A 238 -8.85 -11.09 -10.45
C TRP A 238 -8.57 -12.37 -11.27
N MET A 239 -9.37 -12.67 -12.29
CA MET A 239 -9.17 -13.83 -13.16
C MET A 239 -7.88 -13.72 -13.98
N GLU A 240 -7.49 -12.52 -14.37
CA GLU A 240 -6.23 -12.28 -15.09
C GLU A 240 -5.04 -12.29 -14.13
N ASN A 241 -5.21 -11.80 -12.91
CA ASN A 241 -4.13 -11.77 -11.91
C ASN A 241 -3.80 -13.17 -11.37
N MET A 242 -4.81 -14.01 -11.12
CA MET A 242 -4.61 -15.44 -10.82
C MET A 242 -3.91 -16.14 -11.99
N LYS A 243 -4.37 -15.92 -13.23
CA LYS A 243 -3.69 -16.47 -14.41
C LYS A 243 -2.22 -16.03 -14.46
N ARG A 244 -1.87 -14.77 -14.17
CA ARG A 244 -0.47 -14.32 -14.12
C ARG A 244 0.35 -14.97 -13.00
N LYS A 245 -0.22 -15.19 -11.81
CA LYS A 245 0.45 -15.91 -10.70
C LYS A 245 0.63 -17.41 -10.98
N TYR A 246 -0.31 -18.06 -11.65
CA TYR A 246 -0.30 -19.51 -11.92
C TYR A 246 0.28 -19.91 -13.29
N LEU A 247 0.38 -19.00 -14.27
CA LEU A 247 1.02 -19.24 -15.57
C LEU A 247 2.51 -18.90 -15.61
N LYS A 248 3.08 -18.39 -14.51
CA LYS A 248 4.54 -18.23 -14.32
C LYS A 248 5.19 -19.47 -13.68
N GLN A 249 4.60 -20.66 -13.86
CA GLN A 249 5.22 -21.95 -13.54
C GLN A 249 5.54 -22.74 -14.80
#